data_AF-A0A963GTR9-F1
#
_entry.id   AF-A0A963GTR9-F1
#
_cell.length_a   1.000
_cell.length_b   1.000
_cell.length_c   1.000
_cell.angle_alpha   90.00
_cell.angle_beta   90.00
_cell.angle_gamma   90.00
#
_symmetry.space_group_name_H-M   'P 1'
#
loop_
_entity.id
_entity.type
_entity.pdbx_description
1 polymer ?
#
loop_
_entity_poly.entity_id
_entity_poly.type
_entity_poly.pdbx_seq_one_letter_code
_entity_poly.pdbx_strand_id
1 'polypeptide(L)'
;PKVDIHQPKAKDSPAVAEWRQRMASDEAKNRYKDRASTAECVNALARNRGLNRLLVRGLKRVKAVALLFALAHNLMRTAMLAPHLVGIGTGTSVVPQIAG
;
A
#
# COMPACT_ATOMS: atom_id res chain seq x y z
N PRO A 1 14.52 -20.76 -27.50
CA PRO A 1 14.40 -19.33 -27.85
C PRO A 1 14.04 -18.48 -26.62
N LYS A 2 14.70 -17.35 -26.41
CA LYS A 2 14.39 -16.43 -25.29
C LYS A 2 13.11 -15.66 -25.64
N VAL A 3 12.03 -15.91 -24.91
CA VAL A 3 10.74 -15.23 -25.12
C VAL A 3 10.85 -13.79 -24.63
N ASP A 4 10.47 -12.83 -25.48
CA ASP A 4 10.33 -11.43 -25.07
C ASP A 4 9.11 -11.28 -24.15
N ILE A 5 9.34 -10.83 -22.91
CA ILE A 5 8.31 -10.68 -21.88
C ILE A 5 7.38 -9.50 -22.14
N HIS A 6 7.81 -8.53 -22.94
CA HIS A 6 7.11 -7.29 -23.21
C HIS A 6 6.24 -7.35 -24.47
N GLN A 7 6.40 -8.37 -25.31
CA GLN A 7 5.51 -8.57 -26.45
C GLN A 7 4.13 -9.07 -26.00
N PRO A 8 3.04 -8.49 -26.53
CA PRO A 8 1.71 -9.05 -26.42
C PRO A 8 1.67 -10.51 -26.86
N LYS A 9 0.93 -11.34 -26.12
CA LYS A 9 0.70 -12.75 -26.45
C LYS A 9 -0.67 -12.92 -27.08
N ALA A 10 -0.83 -13.99 -27.86
CA ALA A 10 -2.06 -14.28 -28.60
C ALA A 10 -3.34 -14.39 -27.73
N LYS A 11 -3.19 -14.71 -26.44
CA LYS A 11 -4.31 -14.84 -25.47
C LYS A 11 -4.44 -13.64 -24.52
N ASP A 12 -3.61 -12.61 -24.68
CA ASP A 12 -3.72 -11.42 -23.85
C ASP A 12 -5.00 -10.65 -24.22
N SER A 13 -5.70 -10.13 -23.23
CA SER A 13 -6.74 -9.13 -23.47
C SER A 13 -6.10 -7.82 -23.96
N PRO A 14 -6.84 -6.92 -24.62
CA PRO A 14 -6.32 -5.63 -25.06
C PRO A 14 -5.60 -4.86 -23.93
N ALA A 15 -6.20 -4.84 -22.73
CA ALA A 15 -5.62 -4.20 -21.56
C ALA A 15 -4.28 -4.83 -21.10
N VAL A 16 -4.12 -6.15 -21.23
CA VAL A 16 -2.86 -6.84 -20.89
C VAL A 16 -1.79 -6.57 -21.95
N ALA A 17 -2.16 -6.56 -23.23
CA ALA A 17 -1.26 -6.23 -24.32
C ALA A 17 -0.68 -4.81 -24.17
N GLU A 18 -1.55 -3.81 -23.94
CA GLU A 18 -1.15 -2.42 -23.66
C GLU A 18 -0.25 -2.33 -22.43
N TRP A 19 -0.58 -3.05 -21.35
CA TRP A 19 0.24 -3.08 -20.14
C TRP A 19 1.65 -3.61 -20.43
N ARG A 20 1.80 -4.70 -21.18
CA ARG A 20 3.12 -5.26 -21.52
C ARG A 20 3.98 -4.27 -22.31
N GLN A 21 3.39 -3.63 -23.31
CA GLN A 21 4.05 -2.60 -24.12
C GLN A 21 4.48 -1.42 -23.24
N ARG A 22 3.59 -0.94 -22.35
CA ARG A 22 3.93 0.12 -21.39
C ARG A 22 5.09 -0.27 -20.48
N MET A 23 5.13 -1.51 -20.00
CA MET A 23 6.21 -2.00 -19.14
C MET A 23 7.57 -2.08 -19.85
N ALA A 24 7.62 -2.04 -21.19
CA ALA A 24 8.88 -1.99 -21.95
C ALA A 24 9.56 -0.60 -21.89
N SER A 25 8.77 0.46 -21.64
CA SER A 25 9.24 1.84 -21.63
C SER A 25 10.21 2.12 -20.49
N ASP A 26 11.17 3.03 -20.71
CA ASP A 26 12.12 3.43 -19.68
C ASP A 26 11.45 4.22 -18.55
N GLU A 27 10.39 4.96 -18.86
CA GLU A 27 9.54 5.60 -17.86
C GLU A 27 8.95 4.56 -16.89
N ALA A 28 8.37 3.48 -17.41
CA ALA A 28 7.81 2.41 -16.59
C ALA A 28 8.89 1.70 -15.77
N LYS A 29 10.06 1.41 -16.36
CA LYS A 29 11.18 0.79 -15.62
C LYS A 29 11.67 1.66 -14.48
N ASN A 30 11.79 2.97 -14.70
CA ASN A 30 12.21 3.91 -13.66
C ASN A 30 11.17 3.97 -12.55
N ARG A 31 9.89 4.15 -12.87
CA ARG A 31 8.80 4.14 -11.89
C ARG A 31 8.69 2.82 -11.13
N TYR A 32 9.02 1.70 -11.77
CA TYR A 32 8.97 0.38 -11.12
C TYR A 32 9.99 0.24 -9.99
N LYS A 33 11.12 0.97 -10.03
CA LYS A 33 12.11 1.00 -8.93
C LYS A 33 11.50 1.56 -7.64
N ASP A 34 10.60 2.53 -7.75
CA ASP A 34 9.94 3.18 -6.61
C ASP A 34 8.87 2.27 -5.96
N ARG A 35 8.50 1.17 -6.61
CA ARG A 35 7.45 0.26 -6.12
C ARG A 35 7.81 -0.34 -4.76
N ALA A 36 9.08 -0.70 -4.56
CA ALA A 36 9.55 -1.30 -3.32
C ALA A 36 9.37 -0.36 -2.12
N SER A 37 9.77 0.91 -2.27
CA SER A 37 9.68 1.92 -1.21
C SER A 37 8.26 2.41 -0.97
N THR A 38 7.44 2.49 -2.03
CA THR A 38 6.10 3.11 -1.95
C THR A 38 4.97 2.11 -1.66
N ALA A 39 5.01 0.89 -2.21
CA ALA A 39 3.87 -0.02 -2.22
C ALA A 39 4.11 -1.33 -1.49
N GLU A 40 5.32 -1.90 -1.55
CA GLU A 40 5.58 -3.24 -1.02
C GLU A 40 5.54 -3.28 0.51
N CYS A 41 6.16 -2.31 1.18
CA CYS A 41 6.12 -2.21 2.64
C CYS A 41 4.68 -2.00 3.16
N VAL A 42 3.90 -1.11 2.53
CA VAL A 42 2.50 -0.87 2.91
C VAL A 42 1.66 -2.14 2.70
N ASN A 43 1.87 -2.86 1.59
CA ASN A 43 1.20 -4.13 1.33
C ASN A 43 1.61 -5.23 2.32
N ALA A 44 2.88 -5.32 2.70
CA ALA A 44 3.36 -6.26 3.71
C ALA A 44 2.73 -5.97 5.08
N LEU A 45 2.71 -4.70 5.49
CA LEU A 45 2.00 -4.27 6.71
C LEU A 45 0.50 -4.60 6.63
N ALA A 46 -0.11 -4.49 5.45
CA ALA A 46 -1.50 -4.84 5.26
C ALA A 46 -1.78 -6.32 5.52
N ARG A 47 -0.92 -7.18 4.98
CA ARG A 47 -1.00 -8.64 5.19
C ARG A 47 -0.71 -9.02 6.64
N ASN A 48 0.28 -8.39 7.27
CA ASN A 48 0.63 -8.61 8.67
C ASN A 48 -0.50 -8.17 9.63
N ARG A 49 -1.36 -7.25 9.19
CA ARG A 49 -2.57 -6.79 9.90
C ARG A 49 -3.84 -7.53 9.47
N GLY A 50 -3.70 -8.67 8.77
CA GLY A 50 -4.81 -9.58 8.50
C GLY A 50 -5.50 -9.42 7.14
N LEU A 51 -5.11 -8.46 6.29
CA LEU A 51 -5.67 -8.31 4.94
C LEU A 51 -5.07 -9.34 3.96
N ASN A 52 -5.31 -10.63 4.24
CA ASN A 52 -4.81 -11.74 3.42
C ASN A 52 -5.79 -12.16 2.33
N ARG A 53 -7.10 -12.00 2.58
CA ARG A 53 -8.17 -12.37 1.64
C ARG A 53 -9.28 -11.34 1.72
N LEU A 54 -9.89 -11.04 0.57
CA LEU A 54 -11.08 -10.19 0.49
C LEU A 54 -12.32 -11.10 0.47
N LEU A 55 -13.16 -10.99 1.49
CA LEU A 55 -14.37 -11.81 1.63
C LEU A 55 -15.56 -11.27 0.82
N VAL A 56 -15.37 -10.16 0.10
CA VAL A 56 -16.39 -9.50 -0.71
C VAL A 56 -16.10 -9.68 -2.20
N ARG A 57 -17.16 -9.72 -3.00
CA ARG A 57 -17.07 -9.78 -4.47
C ARG A 57 -17.50 -8.45 -5.09
N GLY A 58 -16.92 -8.12 -6.24
CA GLY A 58 -17.20 -6.90 -7.00
C GLY A 58 -16.31 -5.70 -6.61
N LEU A 59 -15.90 -4.94 -7.62
CA LEU A 59 -14.91 -3.86 -7.48
C LEU A 59 -15.32 -2.80 -6.45
N LYS A 60 -16.60 -2.42 -6.38
CA LYS A 60 -17.08 -1.40 -5.44
C LYS A 60 -16.84 -1.80 -3.98
N ARG A 61 -17.19 -3.04 -3.62
CA ARG A 61 -17.04 -3.56 -2.25
C ARG A 61 -15.57 -3.80 -1.90
N VAL A 62 -14.80 -4.37 -2.83
CA VAL A 62 -13.35 -4.55 -2.67
C VAL A 62 -12.66 -3.21 -2.43
N LYS A 63 -12.98 -2.18 -3.22
CA LYS A 63 -12.44 -0.83 -3.05
C LYS A 63 -12.79 -0.25 -1.68
N ALA A 64 -14.01 -0.43 -1.19
CA ALA A 64 -14.41 0.05 0.13
C ALA A 64 -13.52 -0.56 1.25
N VAL A 65 -13.29 -1.87 1.24
CA VAL A 65 -12.40 -2.54 2.21
C VAL A 65 -10.97 -2.03 2.10
N ALA A 66 -10.45 -1.91 0.87
CA ALA A 66 -9.10 -1.40 0.64
C ALA A 66 -8.92 0.06 1.12
N LEU A 67 -9.93 0.91 0.92
CA LEU A 67 -9.92 2.30 1.39
C LEU A 67 -9.95 2.40 2.91
N LEU A 68 -10.74 1.57 3.60
CA LEU A 68 -10.72 1.52 5.06
C LEU A 68 -9.34 1.12 5.58
N PHE A 69 -8.70 0.15 4.93
CA PHE A 69 -7.35 -0.27 5.30
C PHE A 69 -6.33 0.86 5.07
N ALA A 70 -6.42 1.56 3.94
CA ALA A 70 -5.57 2.71 3.62
C ALA A 70 -5.76 3.85 4.64
N LEU A 71 -7.00 4.15 5.01
CA LEU A 71 -7.32 5.16 6.02
C LEU A 71 -6.71 4.80 7.39
N ALA A 72 -6.92 3.56 7.85
CA ALA A 72 -6.34 3.08 9.10
C ALA A 72 -4.80 3.12 9.08
N HIS A 73 -4.18 2.71 7.97
CA HIS A 73 -2.74 2.83 7.78
C HIS A 73 -2.26 4.28 7.92
N ASN A 74 -2.91 5.20 7.21
CA ASN A 74 -2.56 6.62 7.24
C ASN A 74 -2.74 7.20 8.64
N LEU A 75 -3.83 6.88 9.35
CA LEU A 75 -4.06 7.33 10.72
C LEU A 75 -2.96 6.86 11.67
N MET A 76 -2.55 5.59 11.59
CA MET A 76 -1.43 5.08 12.39
C MET A 76 -0.11 5.76 12.05
N ARG A 77 0.15 6.04 10.76
CA ARG A 77 1.35 6.78 10.35
C ARG A 77 1.33 8.21 10.88
N THR A 78 0.18 8.88 10.85
CA THR A 78 0.03 10.22 11.44
C THR A 78 0.23 10.18 12.94
N ALA A 79 -0.32 9.19 13.66
CA ALA A 79 -0.08 9.03 15.09
C ALA A 79 1.41 8.86 15.44
N MET A 80 2.18 8.17 14.59
CA MET A 80 3.62 8.00 14.80
C MET A 80 4.45 9.24 14.41
N LEU A 81 4.11 9.90 13.30
CA LEU A 81 4.92 10.98 12.72
C LEU A 81 4.51 12.37 13.24
N ALA A 82 3.25 12.54 13.60
CA ALA A 82 2.64 13.79 14.02
C ALA A 82 1.52 13.54 15.06
N PRO A 83 1.85 12.98 16.24
CA PRO A 83 0.88 12.58 17.28
C PRO A 83 -0.07 13.71 17.71
N HIS A 84 0.41 14.95 17.70
CA HIS A 84 -0.40 16.14 18.02
C HIS A 84 -1.59 16.33 17.05
N LEU A 85 -1.48 15.94 15.77
CA LEU A 85 -2.56 16.05 14.79
C LEU A 85 -3.71 15.08 15.05
N VAL A 86 -3.47 14.04 15.85
CA VAL A 86 -4.48 13.04 16.24
C VAL A 86 -4.80 13.11 17.74
N GLY A 87 -4.48 14.22 18.39
CA GLY A 87 -4.79 14.45 19.80
C GLY A 87 -4.01 13.57 20.78
N ILE A 88 -2.95 12.89 20.32
CA ILE A 88 -2.03 12.16 21.19
C ILE A 88 -1.02 13.17 21.72
N GLY A 89 -1.22 13.64 22.95
CA GLY A 89 -0.27 14.54 23.61
C GLY A 89 1.08 13.86 23.79
N THR A 90 2.16 14.46 23.27
CA THR A 90 3.55 14.04 23.54
C THR A 90 4.04 14.49 24.92
N GLY A 91 3.12 14.83 25.82
CA GLY A 91 3.45 15.28 27.16
C GLY A 91 3.97 14.11 27.98
N THR A 92 5.18 14.24 28.53
CA THR A 92 5.61 13.41 29.64
C THR A 92 4.61 13.63 30.77
N SER A 93 3.71 12.68 30.99
CA SER A 93 2.89 12.69 32.20
C SER A 93 3.86 12.65 33.38
N VAL A 94 3.95 13.75 34.14
CA VAL A 94 4.64 13.77 35.43
C VAL A 94 3.92 12.75 36.31
N VAL A 95 4.58 11.62 36.56
CA VAL A 95 4.13 10.68 37.60
C VAL A 95 4.23 11.45 38.92
N PRO A 96 3.13 11.68 39.65
CA PRO A 96 3.22 12.33 40.95
C PRO A 96 4.08 11.44 41.84
N GLN A 97 5.21 11.95 42.33
CA GLN A 97 5.90 11.30 43.45
C GLN A 97 4.96 11.34 44.64
N ILE A 98 4.51 10.16 45.05
CA ILE A 98 3.79 9.98 46.31
C ILE A 98 4.85 10.16 47.39
N ALA A 99 4.81 11.30 48.08
CA ALA A 99 5.66 11.55 49.23
C ALA A 99 5.27 10.56 50.34
N GLY A 100 6.20 9.69 50.72
CA GLY A 100 6.18 8.91 51.95
C GLY A 100 7.01 9.57 53.02
#